data_AF-A0AAU9WGR7-F1
#
_entry.id   AF-A0AAU9WGR7-F1
#
_cell.length_a   1.000
_cell.length_b   1.000
_cell.length_c   1.000
_cell.angle_alpha   90.00
_cell.angle_beta   90.00
_cell.angle_gamma   90.00
#
_symmetry.space_group_name_H-M   'P 1'
#
loop_
_entity.id
_entity.type
_entity.pdbx_description
1 polymer ?
#
loop_
_entity_poly.entity_id
_entity_poly.type
_entity_poly.pdbx_seq_one_letter_code
_entity_poly.pdbx_strand_id
1 'polypeptide(L)'
;MKTQTTISILLVIVAFAIFATAQKCEDHMEAKTCQYFIKIYGKKNIDVCKWKHMRTNCALTCKICVPRPKCATSRSRYGCCWDKKTEAKSYAGEGCPECKDRYPSYCRQRVQRFSKEKACNVQGNDMCPKSCGVCKIKAAAQRLPECLDSPYGCCWDLTAALGPGGEGCRVCRNLYTRICRLWNGYCQPNAYKFVKESVVHRYRNSCPVTCGKCKIGQKKLDISSLRK
;
A
#
# COMPACT_ATOMS: atom_id res chain seq x y z
N MET A 1 -49.19 6.17 -20.42
CA MET A 1 -47.99 5.64 -21.11
C MET A 1 -46.66 6.32 -20.72
N LYS A 2 -46.61 7.49 -20.05
CA LYS A 2 -45.33 8.11 -19.62
C LYS A 2 -44.74 7.55 -18.31
N THR A 3 -45.59 7.00 -17.44
CA THR A 3 -45.21 6.54 -16.09
C THR A 3 -44.51 5.18 -16.07
N GLN A 4 -44.77 4.34 -17.07
CA GLN A 4 -44.20 2.98 -17.13
C GLN A 4 -42.75 2.99 -17.62
N THR A 5 -42.42 3.91 -18.54
CA THR A 5 -41.07 4.09 -19.07
C THR A 5 -40.11 4.66 -18.02
N THR A 6 -40.57 5.59 -17.17
CA THR A 6 -39.75 6.18 -16.11
C THR A 6 -39.44 5.19 -14.98
N ILE A 7 -40.39 4.32 -14.61
CA ILE A 7 -40.17 3.27 -13.60
C ILE A 7 -39.15 2.24 -14.09
N SER A 8 -39.22 1.83 -15.37
CA SER A 8 -38.24 0.91 -15.95
C SER A 8 -36.83 1.50 -16.03
N ILE A 9 -36.69 2.79 -16.37
CA ILE A 9 -35.38 3.46 -16.42
C ILE A 9 -34.79 3.60 -15.01
N LEU A 10 -35.60 3.95 -14.00
CA LEU A 10 -35.16 4.01 -12.59
C LEU A 10 -34.73 2.65 -12.06
N LEU A 11 -35.45 1.57 -12.38
CA LEU A 11 -35.07 0.21 -11.98
C LEU A 11 -33.76 -0.26 -12.61
N VAL A 12 -33.50 0.10 -13.87
CA VAL A 12 -32.23 -0.20 -14.54
C VAL A 12 -31.08 0.60 -13.91
N ILE A 13 -31.27 1.88 -13.60
CA ILE A 13 -30.25 2.72 -12.94
C ILE A 13 -29.96 2.22 -11.52
N VAL A 14 -30.97 1.81 -10.75
CA VAL A 14 -30.79 1.22 -9.42
C VAL A 14 -30.10 -0.14 -9.51
N ALA A 15 -30.44 -0.98 -10.49
CA ALA A 15 -29.75 -2.24 -10.74
C ALA A 15 -28.26 -2.01 -11.09
N PHE A 16 -27.95 -1.04 -11.97
CA PHE A 16 -26.56 -0.67 -12.28
C PHE A 16 -25.81 -0.09 -11.08
N ALA A 17 -26.48 0.65 -10.20
CA ALA A 17 -25.88 1.18 -8.97
C ALA A 17 -25.56 0.07 -7.94
N ILE A 18 -26.31 -1.04 -7.92
CA ILE A 18 -26.07 -2.18 -7.03
C ILE A 18 -24.85 -3.01 -7.48
N PHE A 19 -24.50 -3.01 -8.77
CA PHE A 19 -23.34 -3.77 -9.28
C PHE A 19 -21.99 -3.07 -9.18
N ALA A 20 -21.94 -1.80 -8.75
CA ALA A 20 -20.68 -1.12 -8.47
C ALA A 20 -20.12 -1.45 -7.06
N THR A 21 -20.23 -2.71 -6.63
CA THR A 21 -19.46 -3.15 -5.46
C THR A 21 -18.01 -3.27 -5.88
N ALA A 22 -17.12 -2.50 -5.23
CA ALA A 22 -15.68 -2.55 -5.50
C ALA A 22 -15.22 -4.02 -5.45
N GLN A 23 -14.86 -4.57 -6.61
CA GLN A 23 -14.55 -5.99 -6.78
C GLN A 23 -13.43 -6.36 -5.80
N LYS A 24 -13.73 -7.29 -4.89
CA LYS A 24 -12.80 -7.74 -3.85
C LYS A 24 -11.55 -8.30 -4.53
N CYS A 25 -10.38 -7.79 -4.16
CA CYS A 25 -9.13 -8.28 -4.73
C CYS A 25 -8.83 -9.71 -4.26
N GLU A 26 -9.06 -10.67 -5.15
CA GLU A 26 -8.78 -12.08 -4.94
C GLU A 26 -8.44 -12.76 -6.27
N ASP A 27 -7.85 -13.96 -6.21
CA ASP A 27 -7.73 -14.81 -7.38
C ASP A 27 -9.09 -15.51 -7.60
N HIS A 28 -9.60 -15.48 -8.83
CA HIS A 28 -10.79 -16.23 -9.21
C HIS A 28 -10.50 -17.72 -9.46
N MET A 29 -9.21 -18.05 -9.65
CA MET A 29 -8.71 -19.43 -9.67
C MET A 29 -8.02 -19.77 -8.35
N GLU A 30 -7.87 -21.07 -8.07
CA GLU A 30 -7.07 -21.48 -6.92
C GLU A 30 -5.65 -20.89 -6.98
N ALA A 31 -5.20 -20.32 -5.85
CA ALA A 31 -3.89 -19.68 -5.75
C ALA A 31 -2.74 -20.63 -6.15
N LYS A 32 -2.87 -21.94 -5.89
CA LYS A 32 -1.91 -22.97 -6.32
C LYS A 32 -1.78 -23.04 -7.84
N THR A 33 -2.90 -22.93 -8.55
CA THR A 33 -2.94 -22.94 -10.02
C THR A 33 -2.29 -21.68 -10.58
N CYS A 34 -2.59 -20.51 -10.03
CA CYS A 34 -1.93 -19.26 -10.41
C CYS A 34 -0.41 -19.31 -10.18
N GLN A 35 0.02 -19.82 -9.01
CA GLN A 35 1.44 -19.99 -8.69
C GLN A 35 2.13 -21.01 -9.60
N TYR A 36 1.44 -22.08 -9.99
CA TYR A 36 1.93 -23.09 -10.92
C TYR A 36 2.24 -22.48 -12.30
N PHE A 37 1.31 -21.69 -12.86
CA PHE A 37 1.53 -20.99 -14.12
C PHE A 37 2.73 -20.05 -14.04
N ILE A 38 2.82 -19.22 -12.99
CA ILE A 38 3.97 -18.33 -12.78
C ILE A 38 5.28 -19.13 -12.70
N LYS A 39 5.28 -20.27 -11.98
CA LYS A 39 6.48 -21.09 -11.80
C LYS A 39 6.94 -21.76 -13.09
N ILE A 40 6.04 -22.38 -13.85
CA ILE A 40 6.40 -23.09 -15.09
C ILE A 40 6.86 -22.13 -16.17
N TYR A 41 6.12 -21.05 -16.40
CA TYR A 41 6.47 -20.10 -17.45
C TYR A 41 7.61 -19.17 -17.05
N GLY A 42 7.76 -18.90 -15.75
CA GLY A 42 8.94 -18.20 -15.21
C GLY A 42 10.25 -18.95 -15.50
N LYS A 43 10.25 -20.29 -15.49
CA LYS A 43 11.43 -21.08 -15.93
C LYS A 43 11.80 -20.87 -17.40
N LYS A 44 10.83 -20.46 -18.22
CA LYS A 44 11.03 -20.11 -19.64
C LYS A 44 11.21 -18.61 -19.86
N ASN A 45 11.39 -17.83 -18.78
CA ASN A 45 11.49 -16.37 -18.80
C ASN A 45 10.26 -15.66 -19.40
N ILE A 46 9.07 -16.26 -19.27
CA ILE A 46 7.80 -15.71 -19.75
C ILE A 46 6.99 -15.16 -18.57
N ASP A 47 6.65 -13.87 -18.63
CA ASP A 47 5.78 -13.21 -17.65
C ASP A 47 4.30 -13.39 -18.02
N VAL A 48 3.70 -14.45 -17.49
CA VAL A 48 2.29 -14.79 -17.69
C VAL A 48 1.34 -13.75 -17.08
N CYS A 49 1.79 -12.94 -16.13
CA CYS A 49 0.95 -11.88 -15.53
C CYS A 49 0.67 -10.73 -16.50
N LYS A 50 1.30 -10.73 -17.69
CA LYS A 50 0.93 -9.83 -18.80
C LYS A 50 -0.27 -10.34 -19.61
N TRP A 51 -0.62 -11.63 -19.52
CA TRP A 51 -1.72 -12.19 -20.29
C TRP A 51 -3.08 -11.75 -19.72
N LYS A 52 -4.02 -11.39 -20.60
CA LYS A 52 -5.34 -10.89 -20.20
C LYS A 52 -6.06 -11.84 -19.24
N HIS A 53 -6.04 -13.15 -19.54
CA HIS A 53 -6.68 -14.17 -18.72
C HIS A 53 -6.06 -14.28 -17.31
N MET A 54 -4.74 -14.30 -17.22
CA MET A 54 -4.04 -14.30 -15.92
C MET A 54 -4.29 -13.02 -15.14
N ARG A 55 -4.44 -11.89 -15.84
CA ARG A 55 -4.72 -10.62 -15.17
C ARG A 55 -6.05 -10.60 -14.43
N THR A 56 -7.07 -11.23 -15.01
CA THR A 56 -8.39 -11.35 -14.41
C THR A 56 -8.43 -12.46 -13.35
N ASN A 57 -7.91 -13.64 -13.66
CA ASN A 57 -8.11 -14.81 -12.81
C ASN A 57 -7.11 -14.97 -11.67
N CYS A 58 -5.93 -14.38 -11.84
CA CYS A 58 -4.84 -14.45 -10.87
C CYS A 58 -4.45 -13.04 -10.40
N ALA A 59 -5.42 -12.14 -10.28
CA ALA A 59 -5.20 -10.73 -9.99
C ALA A 59 -4.42 -10.49 -8.68
N LEU A 60 -4.69 -11.30 -7.64
CA LEU A 60 -3.98 -11.23 -6.37
C LEU A 60 -2.57 -11.82 -6.48
N THR A 61 -2.44 -13.01 -7.07
CA THR A 61 -1.15 -13.71 -7.22
C THR A 61 -0.19 -12.96 -8.16
N CYS A 62 -0.72 -12.34 -9.23
CA CYS A 62 0.02 -11.46 -10.14
C CYS A 62 0.23 -10.04 -9.61
N LYS A 63 -0.23 -9.73 -8.39
CA LYS A 63 -0.11 -8.41 -7.74
C LYS A 63 -0.70 -7.27 -8.58
N ILE A 64 -1.75 -7.58 -9.33
CA ILE A 64 -2.48 -6.61 -10.16
C ILE A 64 -3.37 -5.77 -9.27
N CYS A 65 -4.00 -6.42 -8.28
CA CYS A 65 -4.73 -5.78 -7.20
C CYS A 65 -4.06 -6.06 -5.85
N VAL A 66 -4.51 -5.38 -4.78
CA VAL A 66 -4.09 -5.66 -3.40
C VAL A 66 -5.30 -5.85 -2.50
N PRO A 67 -5.33 -6.90 -1.65
CA PRO A 67 -6.47 -7.16 -0.79
C PRO A 67 -6.54 -6.11 0.31
N ARG A 68 -7.74 -5.57 0.53
CA ARG A 68 -7.99 -4.67 1.65
C ARG A 68 -7.68 -5.38 2.97
N PRO A 69 -6.86 -4.80 3.86
CA PRO A 69 -6.67 -5.35 5.19
C PRO A 69 -8.00 -5.29 5.96
N LYS A 70 -8.29 -6.32 6.78
CA LYS A 70 -9.59 -6.47 7.46
C LYS A 70 -10.01 -5.26 8.31
N CYS A 71 -9.04 -4.54 8.86
CA CYS A 71 -9.24 -3.31 9.64
C CYS A 71 -9.52 -2.05 8.80
N ALA A 72 -9.23 -2.06 7.49
CA ALA A 72 -9.51 -0.94 6.59
C ALA A 72 -10.91 -1.08 5.99
N THR A 73 -11.93 -0.95 6.84
CA THR A 73 -13.32 -0.87 6.39
C THR A 73 -13.54 0.44 5.64
N SER A 74 -14.60 0.53 4.83
CA SER A 74 -14.98 1.80 4.15
C SER A 74 -15.30 2.94 5.12
N ARG A 75 -15.53 2.64 6.40
CA ARG A 75 -15.73 3.63 7.48
C ARG A 75 -14.43 4.07 8.15
N SER A 76 -13.34 3.31 7.94
CA SER A 76 -12.06 3.59 8.58
C SER A 76 -11.42 4.82 7.96
N ARG A 77 -11.53 5.95 8.68
CA ARG A 77 -10.99 7.24 8.22
C ARG A 77 -9.45 7.27 8.21
N TYR A 78 -8.82 6.49 9.09
CA TYR A 78 -7.38 6.52 9.31
C TYR A 78 -6.67 5.19 8.97
N GLY A 79 -7.41 4.17 8.55
CA GLY A 79 -6.86 2.88 8.16
C GLY A 79 -6.49 1.99 9.35
N CYS A 80 -5.53 1.10 9.12
CA CYS A 80 -5.12 0.08 10.09
C CYS A 80 -3.92 0.51 10.92
N CYS A 81 -3.90 0.06 12.17
CA CYS A 81 -2.72 0.06 13.01
C CYS A 81 -1.64 -0.89 12.47
N TRP A 82 -0.44 -0.81 13.05
CA TRP A 82 0.72 -1.64 12.65
C TRP A 82 0.47 -3.15 12.80
N ASP A 83 -0.47 -3.53 13.66
CA ASP A 83 -0.89 -4.91 13.87
C ASP A 83 -1.82 -5.46 12.77
N LYS A 84 -2.29 -4.60 11.84
CA LYS A 84 -3.22 -4.91 10.75
C LYS A 84 -4.54 -5.55 11.20
N LYS A 85 -4.89 -5.37 12.46
CA LYS A 85 -6.12 -5.91 13.09
C LYS A 85 -6.93 -4.78 13.69
N THR A 86 -6.25 -3.82 14.32
CA THR A 86 -6.89 -2.70 14.98
C THR A 86 -7.08 -1.55 13.99
N GLU A 87 -8.25 -0.94 14.03
CA GLU A 87 -8.52 0.32 13.32
C GLU A 87 -7.87 1.49 14.07
N ALA A 88 -7.18 2.36 13.35
CA ALA A 88 -6.65 3.59 13.93
C ALA A 88 -7.77 4.62 14.09
N LYS A 89 -7.89 5.21 15.28
CA LYS A 89 -8.87 6.27 15.59
C LYS A 89 -8.40 7.67 15.19
N SER A 90 -7.12 7.84 14.88
CA SER A 90 -6.58 9.09 14.33
C SER A 90 -5.28 8.87 13.54
N TYR A 91 -4.87 9.91 12.81
CA TYR A 91 -3.58 9.97 12.12
C TYR A 91 -2.38 9.84 13.06
N ALA A 92 -2.54 10.00 14.37
CA ALA A 92 -1.45 9.82 15.34
C ALA A 92 -1.30 8.35 15.80
N GLY A 93 -2.16 7.45 15.31
CA GLY A 93 -2.22 6.07 15.78
C GLY A 93 -3.00 5.92 17.09
N GLU A 94 -3.91 6.85 17.41
CA GLU A 94 -4.79 6.69 18.57
C GLU A 94 -5.61 5.41 18.44
N GLY A 95 -5.78 4.70 19.56
CA GLY A 95 -6.43 3.38 19.57
C GLY A 95 -5.56 2.24 19.03
N CYS A 96 -4.36 2.51 18.49
CA CYS A 96 -3.44 1.45 18.08
C CYS A 96 -2.75 0.80 19.29
N PRO A 97 -2.46 -0.51 19.20
CA PRO A 97 -1.69 -1.19 20.24
C PRO A 97 -0.30 -0.57 20.37
N GLU A 98 0.27 -0.66 21.55
CA GLU A 98 1.62 -0.20 21.83
C GLU A 98 2.64 -1.03 21.03
N CYS A 99 3.55 -0.35 20.32
CA CYS A 99 4.63 -1.01 19.60
C CYS A 99 5.69 -1.56 20.58
N LYS A 100 5.51 -2.82 20.98
CA LYS A 100 6.44 -3.54 21.86
C LYS A 100 6.61 -4.98 21.44
N ASP A 101 7.77 -5.52 21.76
CA ASP A 101 8.01 -6.96 21.65
C ASP A 101 7.17 -7.70 22.69
N ARG A 102 6.61 -8.85 22.30
CA ARG A 102 5.87 -9.71 23.24
C ARG A 102 6.79 -10.25 24.35
N TYR A 103 8.04 -10.53 24.00
CA TYR A 103 9.08 -11.01 24.92
C TYR A 103 10.41 -10.25 24.72
N PRO A 104 10.57 -9.05 25.31
CA PRO A 104 11.69 -8.15 25.01
C PRO A 104 13.09 -8.77 25.17
N SER A 105 13.33 -9.52 26.25
CA SER A 105 14.63 -10.16 26.51
C SER A 105 14.95 -11.24 25.46
N TYR A 106 13.95 -12.07 25.12
CA TYR A 106 14.07 -13.08 24.08
C TYR A 106 14.33 -12.45 22.72
N CYS A 107 13.57 -11.41 22.37
CA CYS A 107 13.70 -10.72 21.08
C CYS A 107 15.07 -10.06 20.92
N ARG A 108 15.61 -9.45 21.98
CA ARG A 108 16.96 -8.88 22.00
C ARG A 108 18.02 -9.95 21.73
N GLN A 109 17.94 -11.11 22.40
CA GLN A 109 18.89 -12.21 22.17
C GLN A 109 18.74 -12.80 20.77
N ARG A 110 17.51 -12.95 20.27
CA ARG A 110 17.23 -13.52 18.95
C ARG A 110 17.84 -12.70 17.82
N VAL A 111 17.70 -11.38 17.85
CA VAL A 111 18.27 -10.49 16.81
C VAL A 111 19.80 -10.35 16.91
N GLN A 112 20.39 -10.61 18.08
CA GLN A 112 21.84 -10.66 18.26
C GLN A 112 22.44 -11.98 17.76
N ARG A 113 21.76 -13.10 18.01
CA ARG A 113 22.27 -14.44 17.72
C ARG A 113 22.10 -14.88 16.27
N PHE A 114 21.12 -14.33 15.56
CA PHE A 114 20.79 -14.73 14.21
C PHE A 114 20.86 -13.56 13.22
N SER A 115 21.10 -13.88 11.94
CA SER A 115 20.96 -12.91 10.85
C SER A 115 19.55 -12.33 10.81
N LYS A 116 19.40 -11.14 10.23
CA LYS A 116 18.12 -10.44 10.15
C LYS A 116 17.03 -11.28 9.47
N GLU A 117 17.31 -11.97 8.36
CA GLU A 117 16.32 -12.87 7.74
C GLU A 117 15.84 -13.98 8.69
N LYS A 118 16.76 -14.57 9.47
CA LYS A 118 16.45 -15.70 10.34
C LYS A 118 15.78 -15.26 11.65
N ALA A 119 16.24 -14.16 12.23
CA ALA A 119 15.65 -13.56 13.42
C ALA A 119 14.21 -13.07 13.13
N CYS A 120 14.00 -12.41 11.99
CA CYS A 120 12.78 -11.73 11.61
C CYS A 120 12.02 -12.44 10.48
N ASN A 121 11.90 -13.76 10.61
CA ASN A 121 10.98 -14.57 9.83
C ASN A 121 9.51 -14.31 10.25
N VAL A 122 8.55 -15.04 9.68
CA VAL A 122 7.10 -14.86 9.98
C VAL A 122 6.82 -14.85 11.49
N GLN A 123 7.38 -15.82 12.22
CA GLN A 123 7.19 -15.94 13.67
C GLN A 123 7.94 -14.85 14.45
N GLY A 124 9.16 -14.51 14.04
CA GLY A 124 9.95 -13.43 14.62
C GLY A 124 9.27 -12.08 14.49
N ASN A 125 8.64 -11.79 13.35
CA ASN A 125 7.90 -10.55 13.14
C ASN A 125 6.65 -10.43 14.00
N ASP A 126 5.96 -11.54 14.26
CA ASP A 126 4.77 -11.56 15.13
C ASP A 126 5.12 -11.42 16.62
N MET A 127 6.21 -12.07 17.04
CA MET A 127 6.64 -12.11 18.44
C MET A 127 7.49 -10.89 18.85
N CYS A 128 8.30 -10.39 17.91
CA CYS A 128 9.28 -9.33 18.11
C CYS A 128 9.06 -8.14 17.17
N PRO A 129 7.84 -7.57 17.10
CA PRO A 129 7.52 -6.53 16.12
C PRO A 129 8.35 -5.25 16.29
N LYS A 130 8.82 -4.93 17.50
CA LYS A 130 9.70 -3.77 17.72
C LYS A 130 11.14 -4.09 17.34
N SER A 131 11.69 -5.20 17.83
CA SER A 131 13.08 -5.61 17.55
C SER A 131 13.30 -5.93 16.06
N CYS A 132 12.29 -6.45 15.37
CA CYS A 132 12.32 -6.70 13.93
C CYS A 132 11.93 -5.49 13.08
N GLY A 133 11.53 -4.37 13.72
CA GLY A 133 11.16 -3.14 13.03
C GLY A 133 9.85 -3.25 12.23
N VAL A 134 8.96 -4.17 12.60
CA VAL A 134 7.60 -4.29 12.08
C VAL A 134 6.73 -3.11 12.51
N CYS A 135 7.00 -2.55 13.70
CA CYS A 135 6.33 -1.38 14.21
C CYS A 135 7.33 -0.32 14.68
N LYS A 136 6.88 0.94 14.70
CA LYS A 136 7.59 2.08 15.30
C LYS A 136 6.57 2.93 16.06
N ILE A 137 6.99 3.61 17.13
CA ILE A 137 6.14 4.51 17.95
C ILE A 137 5.75 5.80 17.17
N LYS A 138 5.83 5.79 15.84
CA LYS A 138 5.41 6.89 14.95
C LYS A 138 4.84 6.30 13.66
N ALA A 139 3.78 5.52 13.74
CA ALA A 139 3.02 5.16 12.54
C ALA A 139 1.84 6.12 12.47
N ALA A 140 2.06 7.24 11.78
CA ALA A 140 0.96 8.09 11.42
C ALA A 140 0.04 7.29 10.49
N ALA A 141 -1.19 7.05 10.92
CA ALA A 141 -2.16 6.27 10.17
C ALA A 141 -2.56 7.12 8.95
N GLN A 142 -1.82 6.99 7.84
CA GLN A 142 -2.10 7.74 6.62
C GLN A 142 -3.48 7.29 6.11
N ARG A 143 -4.37 8.26 5.87
CA ARG A 143 -5.63 8.05 5.14
C ARG A 143 -5.25 7.28 3.88
N LEU A 144 -5.78 6.06 3.78
CA LEU A 144 -5.61 5.23 2.60
C LEU A 144 -6.16 6.04 1.42
N PRO A 145 -5.33 6.36 0.41
CA PRO A 145 -5.80 7.15 -0.71
C PRO A 145 -6.88 6.37 -1.48
N GLU A 146 -7.93 7.06 -1.90
CA GLU A 146 -9.11 6.48 -2.58
C GLU A 146 -8.73 5.67 -3.82
N CYS A 147 -7.57 5.96 -4.43
CA CYS A 147 -7.01 5.16 -5.53
C CYS A 147 -6.73 3.71 -5.17
N LEU A 148 -6.67 3.32 -3.90
CA LEU A 148 -6.55 1.91 -3.50
C LEU A 148 -7.80 1.10 -3.83
N ASP A 149 -8.95 1.78 -3.97
CA ASP A 149 -10.22 1.17 -4.39
C ASP A 149 -10.39 1.20 -5.91
N SER A 150 -9.48 1.85 -6.64
CA SER A 150 -9.48 1.84 -8.09
C SER A 150 -8.98 0.50 -8.65
N PRO A 151 -9.46 0.06 -9.84
CA PRO A 151 -9.04 -1.19 -10.45
C PRO A 151 -7.52 -1.35 -10.65
N TYR A 152 -6.81 -0.22 -10.78
CA TYR A 152 -5.38 -0.20 -11.09
C TYR A 152 -4.50 0.23 -9.90
N GLY A 153 -5.10 0.58 -8.77
CA GLY A 153 -4.41 1.03 -7.56
C GLY A 153 -3.78 2.42 -7.69
N CYS A 154 -2.85 2.73 -6.79
CA CYS A 154 -2.24 4.04 -6.70
C CYS A 154 -0.89 4.15 -7.42
N CYS A 155 -0.61 5.34 -7.94
CA CYS A 155 0.72 5.82 -8.26
C CYS A 155 1.53 6.09 -6.97
N TRP A 156 2.85 6.17 -7.06
CA TRP A 156 3.71 6.37 -5.88
C TRP A 156 3.44 7.69 -5.14
N ASP A 157 2.83 8.66 -5.81
CA ASP A 157 2.43 9.96 -5.27
C ASP A 157 0.98 10.02 -4.79
N LEU A 158 0.34 8.85 -4.66
CA LEU A 158 -1.03 8.67 -4.18
C LEU A 158 -2.13 9.14 -5.14
N THR A 159 -1.79 9.45 -6.40
CA THR A 159 -2.79 9.62 -7.47
C THR A 159 -3.30 8.28 -7.98
N ALA A 160 -4.48 8.24 -8.60
CA ALA A 160 -5.04 7.01 -9.18
C ALA A 160 -4.32 6.66 -10.50
N ALA A 161 -3.93 5.39 -10.65
CA ALA A 161 -3.45 4.90 -11.94
C ALA A 161 -4.62 4.80 -12.91
N LEU A 162 -4.42 5.25 -14.15
CA LEU A 162 -5.43 5.24 -15.21
C LEU A 162 -5.55 3.87 -15.87
N GLY A 163 -4.52 3.02 -15.73
CA GLY A 163 -4.44 1.72 -16.38
C GLY A 163 -3.36 0.80 -15.81
N PRO A 164 -3.23 -0.42 -16.36
CA PRO A 164 -2.30 -1.43 -15.87
C PRO A 164 -0.83 -0.97 -15.93
N GLY A 165 0.01 -1.47 -15.01
CA GLY A 165 1.43 -1.14 -14.97
C GLY A 165 1.78 0.28 -14.51
N GLY A 166 0.80 1.04 -13.99
CA GLY A 166 0.99 2.44 -13.59
C GLY A 166 0.87 3.40 -14.77
N GLU A 167 0.00 3.09 -15.73
CA GLU A 167 -0.40 4.02 -16.78
C GLU A 167 -1.02 5.27 -16.15
N GLY A 168 -0.69 6.44 -16.68
CA GLY A 168 -1.01 7.73 -16.06
C GLY A 168 -0.14 8.12 -14.85
N CYS A 169 0.67 7.20 -14.30
CA CYS A 169 1.57 7.52 -13.20
C CYS A 169 2.86 8.17 -13.68
N ARG A 170 3.28 9.24 -12.98
CA ARG A 170 4.62 9.82 -13.17
C ARG A 170 5.70 8.86 -12.69
N VAL A 171 6.87 8.91 -13.33
CA VAL A 171 8.05 8.14 -12.88
C VAL A 171 8.68 8.83 -11.67
N CYS A 172 8.93 8.07 -10.60
CA CYS A 172 9.59 8.58 -9.41
C CYS A 172 11.04 8.98 -9.71
N ARG A 173 11.32 10.27 -9.54
CA ARG A 173 12.67 10.87 -9.58
C ARG A 173 12.67 12.19 -8.82
N ASN A 174 13.84 12.61 -8.36
CA ASN A 174 14.03 13.97 -7.89
C ASN A 174 13.95 14.93 -9.08
N LEU A 175 13.18 16.02 -8.94
CA LEU A 175 13.09 17.07 -9.97
C LEU A 175 14.37 17.92 -10.01
N TYR A 176 14.96 18.20 -8.84
CA TYR A 176 16.12 19.08 -8.70
C TYR A 176 17.22 18.41 -7.88
N THR A 177 18.02 17.54 -8.49
CA THR A 177 19.01 16.69 -7.80
C THR A 177 19.95 17.46 -6.85
N ARG A 178 20.47 18.62 -7.27
CA ARG A 178 21.36 19.45 -6.42
C ARG A 178 20.62 20.02 -5.20
N ILE A 179 19.43 20.59 -5.40
CA ILE A 179 18.61 21.16 -4.31
C ILE A 179 18.19 20.05 -3.34
N CYS A 180 17.79 18.90 -3.87
CA CYS A 180 17.39 17.74 -3.07
C CYS A 180 18.54 17.17 -2.21
N ARG A 181 19.80 17.40 -2.60
CA ARG A 181 20.97 16.98 -1.80
C ARG A 181 21.25 17.96 -0.68
N LEU A 182 21.21 19.27 -0.99
CA LEU A 182 21.56 20.34 -0.05
C LEU A 182 20.55 20.49 1.10
N TRP A 183 19.26 20.28 0.83
CA TRP A 183 18.18 20.57 1.78
C TRP A 183 17.50 19.32 2.33
N ASN A 184 18.24 18.19 2.43
CA ASN A 184 17.69 16.90 2.87
C ASN A 184 17.03 16.94 4.27
N GLY A 185 17.38 17.90 5.12
CA GLY A 185 16.76 18.13 6.42
C GLY A 185 15.25 18.39 6.35
N TYR A 186 14.74 18.90 5.23
CA TYR A 186 13.30 19.15 5.03
C TYR A 186 12.48 17.84 4.92
N CYS A 187 13.14 16.70 4.77
CA CYS A 187 12.47 15.40 4.84
C CYS A 187 12.09 15.02 6.29
N GLN A 188 12.71 15.63 7.31
CA GLN A 188 12.48 15.28 8.71
C GLN A 188 11.19 15.91 9.27
N PRO A 189 10.47 15.25 10.20
CA PRO A 189 9.23 15.79 10.78
C PRO A 189 9.40 17.13 11.52
N ASN A 190 10.57 17.38 12.11
CA ASN A 190 10.87 18.62 12.82
C ASN A 190 11.05 19.83 11.89
N ALA A 191 11.14 19.65 10.58
CA ALA A 191 11.26 20.77 9.62
C ALA A 191 10.09 21.77 9.74
N TYR A 192 8.90 21.30 10.08
CA TYR A 192 7.71 22.15 10.29
C TYR A 192 7.85 23.13 11.46
N LYS A 193 8.80 22.92 12.39
CA LYS A 193 9.06 23.85 13.49
C LYS A 193 9.78 25.12 13.03
N PHE A 194 10.50 25.04 11.92
CA PHE A 194 11.41 26.09 11.47
C PHE A 194 11.02 26.66 10.09
N VAL A 195 10.18 25.94 9.35
CA VAL A 195 9.85 26.26 7.96
C VAL A 195 8.35 26.11 7.74
N LYS A 196 7.77 27.03 6.96
CA LYS A 196 6.35 26.98 6.57
C LYS A 196 6.00 25.63 5.96
N GLU A 197 4.84 25.11 6.34
CA GLU A 197 4.35 23.80 5.92
C GLU A 197 4.31 23.63 4.39
N SER A 198 3.85 24.64 3.66
CA SER A 198 3.78 24.64 2.20
C SER A 198 5.14 24.44 1.53
N VAL A 199 6.21 25.00 2.12
CA VAL A 199 7.59 24.87 1.61
C VAL A 199 8.11 23.46 1.84
N VAL A 200 7.88 22.91 3.03
CA VAL A 200 8.26 21.53 3.38
C VAL A 200 7.55 20.53 2.46
N HIS A 201 6.24 20.69 2.23
CA HIS A 201 5.49 19.83 1.32
C HIS A 201 5.97 19.95 -0.13
N ARG A 202 6.20 21.16 -0.63
CA ARG A 202 6.73 21.39 -1.99
C ARG A 202 8.09 20.71 -2.17
N TYR A 203 8.98 20.84 -1.19
CA TYR A 203 10.28 20.17 -1.21
C TYR A 203 10.12 18.66 -1.25
N ARG A 204 9.33 18.08 -0.34
CA ARG A 204 9.10 16.62 -0.27
C ARG A 204 8.43 16.06 -1.52
N ASN A 205 7.65 16.85 -2.26
CA ASN A 205 7.06 16.45 -3.54
C ASN A 205 8.02 16.58 -4.72
N SER A 206 8.99 17.50 -4.63
CA SER A 206 10.04 17.70 -5.64
C SER A 206 11.23 16.75 -5.45
N CYS A 207 11.45 16.29 -4.21
CA CYS A 207 12.56 15.43 -3.81
C CYS A 207 12.09 14.09 -3.23
N PRO A 208 11.21 13.35 -3.93
CA PRO A 208 10.55 12.16 -3.38
C PRO A 208 11.53 11.00 -3.15
N VAL A 209 12.61 10.89 -3.95
CA VAL A 209 13.62 9.84 -3.77
C VAL A 209 14.49 10.16 -2.56
N THR A 210 14.98 11.40 -2.43
CA THR A 210 15.77 11.83 -1.26
C THR A 210 14.97 11.68 0.02
N CYS A 211 13.69 12.05 0.02
CA CYS A 211 12.83 11.91 1.20
C CYS A 211 12.26 10.50 1.40
N GLY A 212 12.72 9.50 0.62
CA GLY A 212 12.34 8.10 0.79
C GLY A 212 10.86 7.79 0.51
N LYS A 213 10.16 8.66 -0.23
CA LYS A 213 8.76 8.42 -0.65
C LYS A 213 8.65 7.31 -1.69
N CYS A 214 9.65 7.14 -2.55
CA CYS A 214 9.67 6.13 -3.60
C CYS A 214 11.09 5.81 -4.08
N LYS A 215 11.24 4.71 -4.84
CA LYS A 215 12.49 4.32 -5.50
C LYS A 215 12.58 4.93 -6.89
N ILE A 216 13.80 5.22 -7.35
CA ILE A 216 14.02 5.74 -8.71
C ILE A 216 13.40 4.80 -9.75
N GLY A 217 12.66 5.34 -10.72
CA GLY A 217 11.97 4.55 -11.74
C GLY A 217 10.61 3.96 -11.33
N GLN A 218 10.24 4.02 -10.05
CA GLN A 218 8.96 3.50 -9.56
C GLN A 218 7.77 4.30 -10.14
N LYS A 219 6.74 3.60 -10.61
CA LYS A 219 5.46 4.21 -11.07
C LYS A 219 4.32 4.01 -10.08
N LYS A 220 4.08 2.76 -9.67
CA LYS A 220 3.02 2.41 -8.72
C LYS A 220 3.47 2.54 -7.27
N LEU A 221 2.52 2.79 -6.38
CA LEU A 221 2.75 2.71 -4.95
C LEU A 221 3.13 1.28 -4.56
N ASP A 222 4.28 1.13 -3.91
CA ASP A 222 4.65 -0.14 -3.32
C ASP A 222 3.91 -0.27 -2.00
N ILE A 223 2.78 -0.97 -1.98
CA ILE A 223 1.98 -1.14 -0.76
C ILE A 223 2.77 -1.92 0.31
N SER A 224 3.88 -2.58 -0.03
CA SER A 224 4.81 -3.12 0.96
C SER A 224 5.61 -2.06 1.71
N SER A 225 5.78 -0.85 1.17
CA SER A 225 6.45 0.27 1.86
C SER A 225 5.53 1.02 2.83
N LEU A 226 4.21 0.94 2.65
CA LEU A 226 3.21 1.34 3.66
C LEU A 226 3.12 0.33 4.84
N ARG A 227 3.81 -0.81 4.73
CA ARG A 227 3.85 -1.89 5.73
C ARG A 227 5.17 -1.93 6.53
N LYS A 228 5.98 -0.86 6.48
CA LYS A 228 7.29 -0.74 7.18
C LYS A 228 7.27 0.29 8.30
#